data_AF-A0A2H0A8W4-F1
#
_entry.id   AF-A0A2H0A8W4-F1
#
_cell.length_a   1.000
_cell.length_b   1.000
_cell.length_c   1.000
_cell.angle_alpha   90.00
_cell.angle_beta   90.00
_cell.angle_gamma   90.00
#
_symmetry.space_group_name_H-M   'P 1'
#
loop_
_entity.id
_entity.type
_entity.pdbx_description
1 polymer ?
#
loop_
_entity_poly.entity_id
_entity_poly.type
_entity_poly.pdbx_seq_one_letter_code
_entity_poly.pdbx_strand_id
1 'polypeptide(L)'
;MTVSPTGAGVVKVNGVDYTPNCGYNLNQVLTMEGVPSGQYKFDRWGGGLTSSTNPTTLTMNVNKSVTAYFAFKTESVNLQGAKSLLDGGGDVLVLDVSSASEYAAGHLLCAKNYVWDSGAGNFYTSITSLNPYQDDDIFLYDQTGAKSAAAATYLAGQGFKSLYYMTDGLDDWMAEGYETFTTAEDGGICTSFPPLAYAGTDQSVNENASVTLRGQGSD
;
A
#
# COMPACT_ATOMS: atom_id res chain seq x y z
N MET A 1 -1.79 -12.20 25.86
CA MET A 1 -2.00 -11.25 24.74
C MET A 1 -0.92 -11.52 23.70
N THR A 2 -1.18 -11.22 22.42
CA THR A 2 -0.25 -11.51 21.31
C THR A 2 -0.08 -10.28 20.42
N VAL A 3 0.99 -10.28 19.63
CA VAL A 3 1.32 -9.26 18.62
C VAL A 3 1.43 -9.95 17.27
N SER A 4 0.84 -9.34 16.23
CA SER A 4 0.88 -9.85 14.87
C SER A 4 1.16 -8.73 13.86
N PRO A 5 2.17 -8.84 12.98
CA PRO A 5 3.16 -9.92 12.93
C PRO A 5 4.12 -9.88 14.13
N THR A 6 4.80 -11.00 14.42
CA THR A 6 5.76 -11.07 15.53
C THR A 6 6.90 -10.05 15.31
N GLY A 7 7.23 -9.28 16.35
CA GLY A 7 8.26 -8.23 16.28
C GLY A 7 7.77 -6.87 15.78
N ALA A 8 6.51 -6.76 15.33
CA ALA A 8 5.96 -5.51 14.81
C ALA A 8 5.69 -4.43 15.88
N GLY A 9 5.76 -4.80 17.14
CA GLY A 9 5.51 -3.90 18.26
C GLY A 9 5.41 -4.63 19.58
N VAL A 10 4.94 -3.89 20.59
CA VAL A 10 4.64 -4.41 21.93
C VAL A 10 3.24 -3.99 22.36
N VAL A 11 2.68 -4.69 23.35
CA VAL A 11 1.44 -4.29 24.01
C VAL A 11 1.78 -3.72 25.38
N LYS A 12 1.25 -2.56 25.72
CA LYS A 12 1.26 -2.00 27.07
C LYS A 12 -0.11 -2.16 27.71
N VAL A 13 -0.11 -2.52 28.98
CA VAL A 13 -1.29 -2.61 29.85
C VAL A 13 -1.12 -1.64 30.99
N ASN A 14 -2.00 -0.65 31.08
CA ASN A 14 -1.92 0.46 32.04
C ASN A 14 -0.54 1.18 31.99
N GLY A 15 -0.01 1.36 30.78
CA GLY A 15 1.28 2.03 30.55
C GLY A 15 2.52 1.17 30.77
N VAL A 16 2.38 -0.10 31.17
CA VAL A 16 3.50 -1.03 31.41
C VAL A 16 3.54 -2.10 30.32
N ASP A 17 4.73 -2.43 29.82
CA ASP A 17 4.90 -3.50 28.83
C ASP A 17 4.33 -4.82 29.33
N TYR A 18 3.50 -5.45 28.51
CA TYR A 18 2.88 -6.72 28.82
C TYR A 18 3.93 -7.83 28.87
N THR A 19 3.88 -8.64 29.93
CA THR A 19 4.66 -9.87 30.03
C THR A 19 3.71 -11.07 30.17
N PRO A 20 4.06 -12.24 29.62
CA PRO A 20 3.28 -13.46 29.84
C PRO A 20 3.16 -13.76 31.35
N ASN A 21 1.99 -14.26 31.77
CA ASN A 21 1.63 -14.60 33.16
C ASN A 21 1.24 -13.42 34.09
N CYS A 22 0.99 -12.22 33.56
CA CYS A 22 0.27 -11.20 34.33
C CYS A 22 -1.18 -11.64 34.64
N GLY A 23 -1.60 -11.51 35.90
CA GLY A 23 -2.99 -11.74 36.34
C GLY A 23 -3.74 -10.42 36.55
N TYR A 24 -5.01 -10.39 36.14
CA TYR A 24 -5.90 -9.23 36.29
C TYR A 24 -7.19 -9.65 36.99
N ASN A 25 -7.74 -8.75 37.82
CA ASN A 25 -8.92 -9.05 38.61
C ASN A 25 -10.20 -8.99 37.77
N LEU A 26 -11.21 -9.77 38.19
CA LEU A 26 -12.54 -9.69 37.61
C LEU A 26 -13.08 -8.25 37.71
N ASN A 27 -13.69 -7.76 36.63
CA ASN A 27 -14.20 -6.40 36.44
C ASN A 27 -13.15 -5.29 36.45
N GLN A 28 -11.86 -5.62 36.49
CA GLN A 28 -10.81 -4.62 36.31
C GLN A 28 -10.90 -4.03 34.89
N VAL A 29 -10.82 -2.71 34.80
CA VAL A 29 -10.70 -1.99 33.54
C VAL A 29 -9.21 -1.74 33.28
N LEU A 30 -8.73 -2.22 32.14
CA LEU A 30 -7.36 -2.08 31.68
C LEU A 30 -7.30 -1.09 30.53
N THR A 31 -6.30 -0.21 30.54
CA THR A 31 -5.94 0.58 29.36
C THR A 31 -4.98 -0.24 28.51
N MET A 32 -5.36 -0.47 27.27
CA MET A 32 -4.66 -1.26 26.27
C MET A 32 -4.04 -0.33 25.25
N GLU A 33 -2.73 -0.45 25.05
CA GLU A 33 -2.00 0.34 24.06
C GLU A 33 -1.10 -0.59 23.22
N GLY A 34 -1.23 -0.53 21.90
CA GLY A 34 -0.33 -1.20 20.97
C GLY A 34 0.74 -0.21 20.53
N VAL A 35 2.00 -0.47 20.87
CA VAL A 35 3.12 0.42 20.53
C VAL A 35 3.88 -0.18 19.35
N PRO A 36 3.81 0.42 18.15
CA PRO A 36 4.49 -0.11 16.96
C PRO A 36 6.01 0.01 17.07
N SER A 37 6.72 -0.85 16.35
CA SER A 37 8.18 -0.82 16.20
C SER A 37 8.56 -0.58 14.74
N GLY A 38 9.66 0.15 14.49
CA GLY A 38 10.25 0.32 13.15
C GLY A 38 9.28 0.83 12.08
N GLN A 39 9.09 0.03 11.03
CA GLN A 39 8.26 0.35 9.86
C GLN A 39 6.78 0.04 10.05
N TYR A 40 6.35 -0.38 11.24
CA TYR A 40 4.96 -0.71 11.51
C TYR A 40 4.17 0.48 12.06
N LYS A 41 2.85 0.45 11.82
CA LYS A 41 1.82 1.24 12.49
C LYS A 41 0.84 0.30 13.18
N PHE A 42 0.20 0.78 14.25
CA PHE A 42 -0.92 0.05 14.85
C PHE A 42 -2.07 0.03 13.85
N ASP A 43 -2.70 -1.13 13.69
CA ASP A 43 -3.83 -1.31 12.78
C ASP A 43 -5.13 -1.53 13.57
N ARG A 44 -5.22 -2.63 14.34
CA ARG A 44 -6.42 -2.93 15.13
C ARG A 44 -6.16 -3.90 16.28
N TRP A 45 -7.10 -3.93 17.22
CA TRP A 45 -7.25 -5.02 18.19
C TRP A 45 -8.17 -6.10 17.65
N GLY A 46 -7.88 -7.37 17.97
CA GLY A 46 -8.81 -8.48 17.75
C GLY A 46 -8.79 -9.53 18.86
N GLY A 47 -9.73 -10.48 18.75
CA GLY A 47 -9.98 -11.52 19.75
C GLY A 47 -10.98 -11.05 20.81
N GLY A 48 -10.57 -11.04 22.08
CA GLY A 48 -11.39 -10.62 23.22
C GLY A 48 -11.60 -9.11 23.35
N LEU A 49 -10.98 -8.33 22.46
CA LEU A 49 -11.11 -6.88 22.26
C LEU A 49 -11.07 -6.62 20.75
N THR A 50 -12.13 -6.04 20.19
CA THR A 50 -12.19 -5.66 18.76
C THR A 50 -12.38 -4.15 18.68
N SER A 51 -11.36 -3.44 18.20
CA SER A 51 -11.36 -1.98 18.12
C SER A 51 -10.25 -1.51 17.19
N SER A 52 -10.47 -0.45 16.42
CA SER A 52 -9.43 0.26 15.68
C SER A 52 -8.83 1.43 16.49
N THR A 53 -9.31 1.67 17.70
CA THR A 53 -8.84 2.76 18.56
C THR A 53 -7.63 2.32 19.37
N ASN A 54 -6.63 3.20 19.46
CA ASN A 54 -5.42 2.97 20.24
C ASN A 54 -4.90 4.30 20.82
N PRO A 55 -4.76 4.42 22.16
CA PRO A 55 -5.12 3.44 23.19
C PRO A 55 -6.63 3.18 23.31
N THR A 56 -7.02 2.06 23.93
CA THR A 56 -8.43 1.71 24.20
C THR A 56 -8.58 1.03 25.56
N THR A 57 -9.81 0.71 25.98
CA THR A 57 -10.08 0.06 27.27
C THR A 57 -10.59 -1.37 27.12
N LEU A 58 -10.24 -2.22 28.09
CA LEU A 58 -10.64 -3.62 28.18
C LEU A 58 -11.15 -3.94 29.58
N THR A 59 -12.40 -4.39 29.71
CA THR A 59 -12.93 -4.89 30.98
C THR A 59 -12.69 -6.40 31.09
N MET A 60 -11.99 -6.82 32.15
CA MET A 60 -11.70 -8.23 32.45
C MET A 60 -12.91 -8.91 33.10
N ASN A 61 -13.91 -9.24 32.30
CA ASN A 61 -15.11 -9.97 32.76
C ASN A 61 -14.95 -11.51 32.69
N VAL A 62 -14.02 -11.99 31.87
CA VAL A 62 -13.60 -13.39 31.73
C VAL A 62 -12.13 -13.41 31.28
N ASN A 63 -11.51 -14.59 31.23
CA ASN A 63 -10.22 -14.76 30.56
C ASN A 63 -10.37 -14.40 29.07
N LYS A 64 -9.49 -13.53 28.57
CA LYS A 64 -9.51 -13.03 27.18
C LYS A 64 -8.18 -13.27 26.49
N SER A 65 -8.24 -13.73 25.24
CA SER A 65 -7.10 -13.67 24.32
C SER A 65 -7.25 -12.43 23.46
N VAL A 66 -6.29 -11.50 23.53
CA VAL A 66 -6.28 -10.26 22.75
C VAL A 66 -5.03 -10.22 21.89
N THR A 67 -5.19 -9.80 20.64
CA THR A 67 -4.11 -9.61 19.67
C THR A 67 -4.06 -8.15 19.24
N ALA A 68 -2.88 -7.52 19.33
CA ALA A 68 -2.59 -6.27 18.63
C ALA A 68 -2.11 -6.61 17.21
N TYR A 69 -2.85 -6.16 16.21
CA TYR A 69 -2.45 -6.24 14.82
C TYR A 69 -1.75 -4.95 14.41
N PHE A 70 -0.63 -5.11 13.73
CA PHE A 70 0.16 -4.04 13.15
C PHE A 70 0.28 -4.26 11.65
N ALA A 71 0.35 -3.16 10.91
CA ALA A 71 0.54 -3.13 9.47
C ALA A 71 1.78 -2.30 9.13
N PHE A 72 2.36 -2.48 7.95
CA PHE A 72 3.42 -1.58 7.49
C PHE A 72 2.90 -0.14 7.36
N LYS A 73 3.79 0.82 7.57
CA LYS A 73 3.53 2.22 7.24
C LYS A 73 3.35 2.34 5.74
N THR A 74 2.54 3.32 5.35
CA THR A 74 2.29 3.70 3.97
C THR A 74 2.89 5.08 3.76
N GLU A 75 3.59 5.28 2.66
CA GLU A 75 4.27 6.53 2.34
C GLU A 75 3.43 7.35 1.36
N SER A 76 3.09 8.58 1.75
CA SER A 76 2.46 9.53 0.83
C SER A 76 3.51 10.17 -0.06
N VAL A 77 3.27 10.18 -1.37
CA VAL A 77 4.06 10.98 -2.33
C VAL A 77 3.14 12.00 -2.99
N ASN A 78 3.67 13.20 -3.24
CA ASN A 78 2.99 14.16 -4.09
C ASN A 78 3.31 13.87 -5.57
N LEU A 79 2.75 14.67 -6.48
CA LEU A 79 2.91 14.50 -7.93
C LEU A 79 4.37 14.37 -8.38
N GLN A 80 5.25 15.25 -7.91
CA GLN A 80 6.67 15.21 -8.25
C GLN A 80 7.37 13.98 -7.65
N GLY A 81 6.99 13.57 -6.43
CA GLY A 81 7.48 12.36 -5.78
C GLY A 81 7.08 11.11 -6.54
N ALA A 82 5.82 11.03 -7.00
CA ALA A 82 5.33 9.96 -7.85
C ALA A 82 6.11 9.89 -9.18
N LYS A 83 6.31 11.03 -9.85
CA LYS A 83 7.12 11.08 -11.08
C LYS A 83 8.54 10.57 -10.85
N SER A 84 9.17 11.02 -9.76
CA SER A 84 10.54 10.63 -9.41
C SER A 84 10.64 9.13 -9.06
N LEU A 85 9.62 8.58 -8.38
CA LEU A 85 9.53 7.17 -8.06
C LEU A 85 9.44 6.31 -9.33
N LEU A 86 8.59 6.70 -10.27
CA LEU A 86 8.35 5.97 -11.52
C LEU A 86 9.52 6.11 -12.51
N ASP A 87 10.18 7.27 -12.54
CA ASP A 87 11.34 7.51 -13.41
C ASP A 87 12.65 6.92 -12.86
N GLY A 88 12.69 6.57 -11.57
CA GLY A 88 13.89 6.16 -10.84
C GLY A 88 14.49 4.82 -11.27
N GLY A 89 13.83 4.11 -12.20
CA GLY A 89 14.30 2.84 -12.75
C GLY A 89 14.20 1.64 -11.81
N GLY A 90 13.51 1.78 -10.67
CA GLY A 90 13.15 0.67 -9.80
C GLY A 90 11.94 -0.09 -10.34
N ASP A 91 11.87 -1.40 -10.07
CA ASP A 91 10.71 -2.23 -10.41
C ASP A 91 9.56 -1.93 -9.45
N VAL A 92 8.75 -0.93 -9.81
CA VAL A 92 7.57 -0.53 -9.04
C VAL A 92 6.32 -1.15 -9.66
N LEU A 93 5.54 -1.85 -8.83
CA LEU A 93 4.21 -2.29 -9.21
C LEU A 93 3.22 -1.12 -9.12
N VAL A 94 2.71 -0.69 -10.26
CA VAL A 94 1.75 0.41 -10.34
C VAL A 94 0.31 -0.11 -10.32
N LEU A 95 -0.49 0.36 -9.37
CA LEU A 95 -1.90 0.03 -9.24
C LEU A 95 -2.77 1.28 -9.41
N ASP A 96 -3.66 1.24 -10.41
CA ASP A 96 -4.72 2.22 -10.56
C ASP A 96 -5.95 1.74 -9.76
N VAL A 97 -6.33 2.50 -8.74
CA VAL A 97 -7.47 2.15 -7.88
C VAL A 97 -8.77 2.88 -8.23
N SER A 98 -8.79 3.55 -9.38
CA SER A 98 -9.95 4.22 -9.97
C SER A 98 -10.94 3.23 -10.58
N SER A 99 -12.09 3.72 -11.00
CA SER A 99 -13.06 2.91 -11.74
C SER A 99 -12.47 2.40 -13.06
N ALA A 100 -13.01 1.28 -13.55
CA ALA A 100 -12.59 0.72 -14.84
C ALA A 100 -12.77 1.69 -16.01
N SER A 101 -13.76 2.59 -15.95
CA SER A 101 -13.96 3.62 -16.97
C SER A 101 -12.93 4.74 -16.91
N GLU A 102 -12.51 5.16 -15.72
CA GLU A 102 -11.43 6.15 -15.54
C GLU A 102 -10.12 5.58 -16.07
N TYR A 103 -9.76 4.36 -15.63
CA TYR A 103 -8.58 3.65 -16.13
C TYR A 103 -8.59 3.48 -17.65
N ALA A 104 -9.72 3.10 -18.25
CA ALA A 104 -9.81 2.93 -19.70
C ALA A 104 -9.68 4.25 -20.48
N ALA A 105 -10.03 5.39 -19.86
CA ALA A 105 -9.88 6.72 -20.47
C ALA A 105 -8.42 7.21 -20.45
N GLY A 106 -7.63 6.76 -19.46
CA GLY A 106 -6.20 6.99 -19.37
C GLY A 106 -5.63 6.43 -18.07
N HIS A 107 -4.39 5.95 -18.10
CA HIS A 107 -3.68 5.44 -16.93
C HIS A 107 -2.16 5.63 -17.05
N LEU A 108 -1.43 5.40 -15.96
CA LEU A 108 0.03 5.35 -16.00
C LEU A 108 0.51 4.06 -16.67
N LEU A 109 1.68 4.10 -17.31
CA LEU A 109 2.24 2.98 -18.07
C LEU A 109 2.24 1.69 -17.25
N CYS A 110 1.69 0.61 -17.83
CA CYS A 110 1.64 -0.71 -17.21
C CYS A 110 0.88 -0.81 -15.88
N ALA A 111 0.15 0.23 -15.49
CA ALA A 111 -0.69 0.21 -14.30
C ALA A 111 -1.73 -0.91 -14.40
N LYS A 112 -1.96 -1.62 -13.30
CA LYS A 112 -3.01 -2.64 -13.20
C LYS A 112 -4.21 -2.06 -12.47
N ASN A 113 -5.39 -2.15 -13.08
CA ASN A 113 -6.60 -1.62 -12.47
C ASN A 113 -7.15 -2.54 -11.37
N TYR A 114 -6.95 -2.12 -10.11
CA TYR A 114 -7.53 -2.74 -8.92
C TYR A 114 -8.50 -1.75 -8.29
N VAL A 115 -9.73 -1.73 -8.81
CA VAL A 115 -10.75 -0.75 -8.42
C VAL A 115 -11.05 -0.81 -6.92
N TRP A 116 -10.90 0.32 -6.23
CA TRP A 116 -11.23 0.47 -4.81
C TRP A 116 -12.71 0.78 -4.60
N ASP A 117 -13.37 0.02 -3.72
CA ASP A 117 -14.72 0.28 -3.22
C ASP A 117 -14.63 1.04 -1.89
N SER A 118 -14.78 2.37 -1.94
CA SER A 118 -14.79 3.22 -0.75
C SER A 118 -15.94 2.92 0.22
N GLY A 119 -17.05 2.36 -0.27
CA GLY A 119 -18.20 1.99 0.56
C GLY A 119 -17.96 0.70 1.35
N ALA A 120 -17.33 -0.30 0.71
CA ALA A 120 -17.01 -1.57 1.33
C ALA A 120 -15.65 -1.56 2.07
N GLY A 121 -14.77 -0.59 1.77
CA GLY A 121 -13.42 -0.53 2.33
C GLY A 121 -12.54 -1.68 1.85
N ASN A 122 -12.70 -2.11 0.59
CA ASN A 122 -11.94 -3.18 -0.03
C ASN A 122 -11.84 -2.99 -1.56
N PHE A 123 -11.16 -3.93 -2.25
CA PHE A 123 -11.11 -3.96 -3.71
C PHE A 123 -12.28 -4.77 -4.29
N TYR A 124 -12.83 -4.33 -5.43
CA TYR A 124 -13.86 -5.10 -6.16
C TYR A 124 -13.33 -6.43 -6.71
N THR A 125 -12.04 -6.49 -7.01
CA THR A 125 -11.34 -7.69 -7.48
C THR A 125 -10.49 -8.30 -6.36
N SER A 126 -10.29 -9.61 -6.42
CA SER A 126 -9.41 -10.30 -5.47
C SER A 126 -7.97 -9.83 -5.66
N ILE A 127 -7.29 -9.54 -4.55
CA ILE A 127 -5.86 -9.20 -4.53
C ILE A 127 -4.94 -10.44 -4.51
N THR A 128 -5.46 -11.66 -4.64
CA THR A 128 -4.66 -12.89 -4.51
C THR A 128 -3.51 -12.96 -5.52
N SER A 129 -3.71 -12.42 -6.73
CA SER A 129 -2.67 -12.29 -7.76
C SER A 129 -1.53 -11.35 -7.36
N LEU A 130 -1.73 -10.49 -6.36
CA LEU A 130 -0.72 -9.60 -5.82
C LEU A 130 0.17 -10.27 -4.75
N ASN A 131 -0.22 -11.43 -4.23
CA ASN A 131 0.53 -12.10 -3.14
C ASN A 131 2.02 -12.33 -3.43
N PRO A 132 2.46 -12.63 -4.68
CA PRO A 132 3.89 -12.75 -4.98
C PRO A 132 4.69 -11.45 -4.79
N TYR A 133 4.03 -10.29 -4.80
CA TYR A 133 4.65 -8.96 -4.76
C TYR A 133 4.57 -8.30 -3.38
N GLN A 134 4.36 -9.08 -2.31
CA GLN A 134 4.22 -8.53 -0.95
C GLN A 134 5.47 -7.78 -0.46
N ASP A 135 6.64 -8.12 -1.01
CA ASP A 135 7.93 -7.55 -0.66
C ASP A 135 8.41 -6.45 -1.62
N ASP A 136 7.69 -6.23 -2.72
CA ASP A 136 8.07 -5.27 -3.76
C ASP A 136 7.54 -3.86 -3.46
N ASP A 137 8.10 -2.87 -4.15
CA ASP A 137 7.61 -1.50 -4.12
C ASP A 137 6.28 -1.41 -4.88
N ILE A 138 5.21 -0.99 -4.20
CA ILE A 138 3.89 -0.83 -4.81
C ILE A 138 3.49 0.63 -4.75
N PHE A 139 3.19 1.20 -5.90
CA PHE A 139 2.67 2.55 -6.04
C PHE A 139 1.19 2.53 -6.40
N LEU A 140 0.37 3.19 -5.60
CA LEU A 140 -1.07 3.30 -5.79
C LEU A 140 -1.44 4.74 -6.15
N TYR A 141 -2.30 4.89 -7.14
CA TYR A 141 -2.90 6.18 -7.45
C TYR A 141 -4.38 6.01 -7.82
N ASP A 142 -5.10 7.11 -7.84
CA ASP A 142 -6.44 7.18 -8.42
C ASP A 142 -6.62 8.47 -9.21
N GLN A 143 -7.81 8.69 -9.77
CA GLN A 143 -8.12 9.84 -10.59
C GLN A 143 -7.85 11.19 -9.90
N THR A 144 -8.13 11.31 -8.59
CA THR A 144 -8.12 12.59 -7.86
C THR A 144 -7.28 12.58 -6.57
N GLY A 145 -6.65 11.46 -6.23
CA GLY A 145 -5.89 11.26 -4.99
C GLY A 145 -6.77 10.92 -3.77
N ALA A 146 -8.06 10.65 -3.97
CA ALA A 146 -9.04 10.48 -2.90
C ALA A 146 -9.14 9.04 -2.35
N LYS A 147 -8.69 8.04 -3.12
CA LYS A 147 -8.88 6.59 -2.85
C LYS A 147 -7.56 5.90 -2.50
N SER A 148 -6.46 6.33 -3.12
CA SER A 148 -5.13 5.70 -3.07
C SER A 148 -4.64 5.42 -1.64
N ALA A 149 -4.84 6.37 -0.71
CA ALA A 149 -4.44 6.25 0.70
C ALA A 149 -5.16 5.10 1.44
N ALA A 150 -6.47 4.97 1.21
CA ALA A 150 -7.29 3.94 1.83
C ALA A 150 -6.94 2.55 1.26
N ALA A 151 -6.75 2.47 -0.06
CA ALA A 151 -6.32 1.25 -0.74
C ALA A 151 -4.93 0.79 -0.27
N ALA A 152 -3.97 1.71 -0.14
CA ALA A 152 -2.63 1.42 0.38
C ALA A 152 -2.69 0.91 1.82
N THR A 153 -3.51 1.54 2.67
CA THR A 153 -3.69 1.09 4.06
C THR A 153 -4.29 -0.31 4.12
N TYR A 154 -5.25 -0.63 3.25
CA TYR A 154 -5.79 -1.97 3.16
C TYR A 154 -4.70 -2.98 2.79
N LEU A 155 -3.92 -2.74 1.73
CA LEU A 155 -2.81 -3.63 1.34
C LEU A 155 -1.78 -3.79 2.47
N ALA A 156 -1.44 -2.73 3.19
CA ALA A 156 -0.53 -2.84 4.35
C ALA A 156 -1.08 -3.82 5.40
N GLY A 157 -2.40 -3.80 5.64
CA GLY A 157 -3.09 -4.74 6.51
C GLY A 157 -3.17 -6.19 5.97
N GLN A 158 -2.95 -6.37 4.67
CA GLN A 158 -2.82 -7.69 4.02
C GLN A 158 -1.35 -8.18 3.97
N GLY A 159 -0.40 -7.43 4.53
CA GLY A 159 1.00 -7.84 4.67
C GLY A 159 1.96 -7.28 3.61
N PHE A 160 1.51 -6.42 2.72
CA PHE A 160 2.37 -5.71 1.76
C PHE A 160 3.26 -4.71 2.49
N LYS A 161 4.55 -4.68 2.13
CA LYS A 161 5.58 -4.06 2.97
C LYS A 161 6.01 -2.66 2.55
N SER A 162 6.05 -2.40 1.24
CA SER A 162 6.50 -1.13 0.67
C SER A 162 5.38 -0.54 -0.19
N LEU A 163 4.73 0.51 0.34
CA LEU A 163 3.48 1.05 -0.20
C LEU A 163 3.56 2.56 -0.29
N TYR A 164 3.55 3.05 -1.52
CA TYR A 164 3.49 4.45 -1.87
C TYR A 164 2.09 4.77 -2.38
N TYR A 165 1.53 5.92 -1.99
CA TYR A 165 0.29 6.40 -2.58
C TYR A 165 0.40 7.87 -2.97
N MET A 166 -0.14 8.20 -4.14
CA MET A 166 -0.17 9.58 -4.61
C MET A 166 -1.27 10.36 -3.90
N THR A 167 -0.92 11.49 -3.30
CA THR A 167 -1.89 12.42 -2.68
C THR A 167 -2.61 13.27 -3.71
N ASP A 168 -1.96 13.49 -4.86
CA ASP A 168 -2.53 14.09 -6.05
C ASP A 168 -3.18 13.01 -6.92
N GLY A 169 -3.93 13.42 -7.93
CA GLY A 169 -4.63 12.51 -8.85
C GLY A 169 -3.98 12.37 -10.22
N LEU A 170 -4.45 11.40 -11.00
CA LEU A 170 -4.16 11.35 -12.44
C LEU A 170 -4.63 12.63 -13.16
N ASP A 171 -5.66 13.31 -12.66
CA ASP A 171 -6.08 14.63 -13.16
C ASP A 171 -4.96 15.67 -13.05
N ASP A 172 -4.27 15.75 -11.92
CA ASP A 172 -3.14 16.67 -11.71
C ASP A 172 -1.93 16.26 -12.55
N TRP A 173 -1.70 14.96 -12.70
CA TRP A 173 -0.68 14.40 -13.59
C TRP A 173 -0.87 14.84 -15.04
N MET A 174 -2.10 14.75 -15.56
CA MET A 174 -2.43 15.22 -16.89
C MET A 174 -2.36 16.74 -17.01
N ALA A 175 -2.75 17.48 -15.97
CA ALA A 175 -2.68 18.95 -15.96
C ALA A 175 -1.23 19.46 -16.04
N GLU A 176 -0.28 18.74 -15.45
CA GLU A 176 1.16 19.02 -15.56
C GLU A 176 1.75 18.59 -16.92
N GLY A 177 0.95 17.92 -17.76
CA GLY A 177 1.35 17.49 -19.10
C GLY A 177 2.17 16.19 -19.10
N TYR A 178 2.12 15.41 -18.03
CA TYR A 178 2.76 14.10 -17.99
C TYR A 178 1.95 13.06 -18.78
N GLU A 179 2.66 12.09 -19.36
CA GLU A 179 2.09 11.11 -20.28
C GLU A 179 1.14 10.13 -19.57
N THR A 180 0.08 9.76 -20.28
CA THR A 180 -0.85 8.69 -19.91
C THR A 180 -1.03 7.75 -21.11
N PHE A 181 -1.49 6.56 -20.82
CA PHE A 181 -1.63 5.46 -21.76
C PHE A 181 -3.07 4.97 -21.77
N THR A 182 -3.44 4.37 -22.89
CA THR A 182 -4.69 3.62 -23.06
C THR A 182 -4.40 2.12 -23.02
N THR A 183 -5.46 1.33 -22.83
CA THR A 183 -5.33 -0.14 -22.74
C THR A 183 -4.77 -0.77 -24.02
N ALA A 184 -4.95 -0.09 -25.16
CA ALA A 184 -4.40 -0.53 -26.44
C ALA A 184 -2.89 -0.30 -26.53
N GLU A 185 -2.37 0.78 -25.94
CA GLU A 185 -0.94 1.13 -25.93
C GLU A 185 -0.15 0.21 -24.99
N ASP A 186 -0.77 -0.17 -23.87
CA ASP A 186 -0.22 -1.15 -22.92
C ASP A 186 -0.03 -2.56 -23.52
N GLY A 187 -0.86 -2.95 -24.49
CA GLY A 187 -0.99 -4.34 -24.96
C GLY A 187 0.29 -4.94 -25.57
N GLY A 188 1.23 -4.11 -26.03
CA GLY A 188 2.52 -4.54 -26.58
C GLY A 188 3.70 -4.41 -25.61
N ILE A 189 3.54 -3.66 -24.53
CA ILE A 189 4.62 -3.25 -23.61
C ILE A 189 4.46 -3.97 -22.26
N CYS A 190 3.23 -4.04 -21.75
CA CYS A 190 2.90 -4.36 -20.36
C CYS A 190 2.35 -5.78 -20.20
N THR A 191 3.02 -6.75 -20.81
CA THR A 191 2.53 -8.14 -20.97
C THR A 191 2.66 -9.01 -19.72
N SER A 192 3.41 -8.57 -18.71
CA SER A 192 3.52 -9.21 -17.40
C SER A 192 3.46 -8.17 -16.27
N PHE A 193 3.28 -8.63 -15.03
CA PHE A 193 3.64 -7.85 -13.86
C PHE A 193 5.17 -7.67 -13.80
N PRO A 194 5.69 -6.62 -13.14
CA PRO A 194 7.12 -6.37 -13.00
C PRO A 194 7.93 -7.60 -12.53
N PRO A 195 9.25 -7.60 -12.77
CA PRO A 195 10.06 -6.43 -13.15
C PRO A 195 9.91 -6.03 -14.63
N LEU A 196 9.67 -4.75 -14.88
CA LEU A 196 9.55 -4.17 -16.23
C LEU A 196 10.85 -3.42 -16.50
N ALA A 197 11.65 -3.91 -17.46
CA ALA A 197 12.94 -3.31 -17.77
C ALA A 197 12.82 -1.81 -18.11
N TYR A 198 13.53 -0.96 -17.35
CA TYR A 198 13.66 0.47 -17.62
C TYR A 198 14.36 0.71 -18.96
N ALA A 199 13.65 1.30 -19.93
CA ALA A 199 14.19 1.57 -21.27
C ALA A 199 15.09 2.83 -21.35
N GLY A 200 15.22 3.58 -20.25
CA GLY A 200 15.88 4.89 -20.24
C GLY A 200 14.91 6.04 -20.48
N THR A 201 15.39 7.27 -20.34
CA THR A 201 14.66 8.49 -20.71
C THR A 201 14.40 8.55 -22.22
N ASP A 202 13.29 9.15 -22.62
CA ASP A 202 12.99 9.43 -24.03
C ASP A 202 14.15 10.10 -24.75
N GLN A 203 14.50 9.54 -25.91
CA GLN A 203 15.50 10.15 -26.79
C GLN A 203 14.79 10.84 -27.94
N SER A 204 14.90 12.17 -27.99
CA SER A 204 14.54 12.92 -29.19
C SER A 204 15.59 12.65 -30.27
N VAL A 205 15.18 12.00 -31.35
CA VAL A 205 16.06 11.67 -32.47
C VAL A 205 15.56 12.26 -33.77
N ASN A 206 16.50 12.68 -34.61
CA ASN A 206 16.18 13.24 -35.92
C ASN A 206 15.61 12.16 -36.85
N GLU A 207 14.72 12.55 -37.75
CA GLU A 207 14.21 11.67 -38.80
C GLU A 207 15.38 11.03 -39.57
N ASN A 208 15.36 9.70 -39.71
CA ASN A 208 16.41 8.85 -40.31
C ASN A 208 17.69 8.61 -39.47
N ALA A 209 17.74 9.04 -38.21
CA ALA A 209 18.82 8.64 -37.31
C ALA A 209 18.66 7.19 -36.84
N SER A 210 19.73 6.42 -36.85
CA SER A 210 19.76 5.08 -36.23
C SER A 210 20.10 5.19 -34.75
N VAL A 211 19.26 4.63 -33.88
CA VAL A 211 19.45 4.59 -32.42
C VAL A 211 19.62 3.15 -31.97
N THR A 212 20.57 2.90 -31.07
CA THR A 212 20.72 1.61 -30.41
C THR A 212 20.14 1.71 -29.01
N LEU A 213 19.00 1.07 -28.78
CA LEU A 213 18.42 0.94 -27.44
C LEU A 213 19.19 -0.16 -26.68
N ARG A 214 19.83 0.20 -25.56
CA ARG A 214 20.52 -0.76 -24.69
C ARG A 214 19.67 -0.98 -23.44
N GLY A 215 18.81 -2.00 -23.47
CA GLY A 215 18.14 -2.48 -22.26
C GLY A 215 19.19 -3.09 -21.33
N GLN A 216 19.46 -2.44 -20.20
CA GLN A 216 20.18 -3.04 -19.09
C GLN A 216 19.11 -3.41 -18.06
N GLY A 217 18.62 -4.65 -18.09
CA GLY A 217 17.83 -5.17 -16.98
C GLY A 217 18.75 -5.37 -15.78
N SER A 218 18.28 -5.02 -14.58
CA SER A 218 18.90 -5.47 -13.33
C SER A 218 18.65 -6.97 -13.16
N ASP A 219 19.72 -7.75 -13.08
CA ASP A 219 19.70 -9.17 -12.68
C ASP A 219 19.30 -9.35 -11.21
#